data_AF-A0A1Y4SF75-F1
#
_entry.id   AF-A0A1Y4SF75-F1
#
_cell.length_a   1.000
_cell.length_b   1.000
_cell.length_c   1.000
_cell.angle_alpha   90.00
_cell.angle_beta   90.00
_cell.angle_gamma   90.00
#
_symmetry.space_group_name_H-M   'P 1'
#
loop_
_entity.id
_entity.type
_entity.pdbx_description
1 polymer ?
#
loop_
_entity_poly.entity_id
_entity_poly.type
_entity_poly.pdbx_seq_one_letter_code
_entity_poly.pdbx_strand_id
1 'polypeptide(L)'
;MAGEARQAGPEGKLPRRKTGLPLFLDDIRMLAPAIGAILAYGLVTHLIFDRFCPMLILTGCPCPGCGMTRALFLALTGQFSRAWEFQPPVYGWILFGLAFGIRRYFIRKPFSPREKSGWLLLLSLLLISSLVLYGYRIFHGFPEGIAEPGRTLPETVKALCDKFM
;
A
#
# COMPACT_ATOMS: atom_id res chain seq x y z
N MET A 1 27.66 19.01 -44.97
CA MET A 1 27.59 18.01 -43.88
C MET A 1 26.56 18.50 -42.89
N ALA A 2 25.29 18.38 -43.28
CA ALA A 2 24.34 17.39 -42.78
C ALA A 2 23.78 17.81 -41.40
N GLY A 3 22.93 18.84 -41.44
CA GLY A 3 21.98 19.13 -40.38
C GLY A 3 20.85 18.12 -40.46
N GLU A 4 20.84 17.17 -39.53
CA GLU A 4 19.83 16.12 -39.46
C GLU A 4 18.56 16.68 -38.83
N ALA A 5 17.67 17.16 -39.69
CA ALA A 5 16.28 17.43 -39.37
C ALA A 5 15.62 16.13 -38.88
N ARG A 6 15.34 16.04 -37.58
CA ARG A 6 14.44 15.00 -37.04
C ARG A 6 13.03 15.27 -37.53
N GLN A 7 12.66 14.46 -38.51
CA GLN A 7 11.37 14.40 -39.19
C GLN A 7 10.23 14.23 -38.18
N ALA A 8 9.22 15.07 -38.32
CA ALA A 8 7.93 14.93 -37.67
C ALA A 8 7.28 13.60 -38.10
N GLY A 9 7.10 12.70 -37.14
CA GLY A 9 6.32 11.48 -37.33
C GLY A 9 4.85 11.79 -37.61
N PRO A 10 4.13 10.90 -38.30
CA PRO A 10 2.82 11.17 -38.88
C PRO A 10 1.80 11.57 -37.82
N GLU A 11 0.90 12.49 -38.17
CA GLU A 11 -0.28 12.89 -37.41
C GLU A 11 -1.25 11.70 -37.24
N GLY A 12 -0.84 10.73 -36.44
CA GLY A 12 -1.69 9.67 -35.94
C GLY A 12 -2.60 10.29 -34.89
N LYS A 13 -3.91 10.35 -35.18
CA LYS A 13 -4.97 10.70 -34.22
C LYS A 13 -4.56 10.28 -32.81
N LEU A 14 -4.35 11.26 -31.92
CA LEU A 14 -4.12 10.96 -30.51
C LEU A 14 -5.20 9.96 -30.07
N PRO A 15 -4.84 8.82 -29.47
CA PRO A 15 -5.81 7.81 -29.08
C PRO A 15 -6.87 8.48 -28.22
N ARG A 16 -8.14 8.33 -28.65
CA ARG A 16 -9.30 8.93 -27.98
C ARG A 16 -9.26 8.48 -26.52
N ARG A 17 -8.85 9.38 -25.62
CA ARG A 17 -8.59 9.07 -24.21
C ARG A 17 -9.88 8.54 -23.60
N LYS A 18 -9.98 7.22 -23.42
CA LYS A 18 -11.12 6.59 -22.75
C LYS A 18 -11.22 7.19 -21.35
N THR A 19 -12.44 7.46 -20.88
CA THR A 19 -12.68 8.13 -19.58
C THR A 19 -13.81 7.45 -18.85
N GLY A 20 -13.79 7.51 -17.52
CA GLY A 20 -14.75 6.84 -16.66
C GLY A 20 -14.44 5.35 -16.49
N LEU A 21 -15.50 4.53 -16.43
CA LEU A 21 -15.44 3.08 -16.23
C LEU A 21 -14.50 2.33 -17.20
N PRO A 22 -14.48 2.60 -18.53
CA PRO A 22 -13.60 1.84 -19.43
C PRO A 22 -12.10 2.11 -19.20
N LEU A 23 -11.73 3.29 -18.67
CA LEU A 23 -10.34 3.57 -18.28
C LEU A 23 -9.99 2.86 -16.96
N PHE A 24 -10.92 2.83 -16.01
CA PHE A 24 -10.77 2.09 -14.76
C PHE A 24 -10.63 0.58 -15.01
N LEU A 25 -11.40 0.01 -15.95
CA LEU A 25 -11.26 -1.39 -16.34
C LEU A 25 -9.94 -1.67 -17.06
N ASP A 26 -9.49 -0.80 -17.96
CA ASP A 26 -8.19 -0.95 -18.64
C ASP A 26 -7.02 -0.87 -17.62
N ASP A 27 -7.06 0.09 -16.68
CA ASP A 27 -6.09 0.20 -15.58
C ASP A 27 -6.15 -1.02 -14.64
N ILE A 28 -7.34 -1.52 -14.29
CA ILE A 28 -7.49 -2.75 -13.50
C ILE A 28 -6.94 -3.96 -14.25
N ARG A 29 -7.19 -4.09 -15.55
CA ARG A 29 -6.72 -5.24 -16.33
C ARG A 29 -5.20 -5.26 -16.44
N MET A 30 -4.59 -4.08 -16.49
CA MET A 30 -3.15 -3.90 -16.47
C MET A 30 -2.55 -4.07 -15.05
N LEU A 31 -3.31 -3.72 -14.01
CA LEU A 31 -2.93 -3.89 -12.60
C LEU A 31 -3.23 -5.30 -12.05
N ALA A 32 -4.11 -6.07 -12.71
CA ALA A 32 -4.50 -7.42 -12.33
C ALA A 32 -3.33 -8.39 -12.14
N PRO A 33 -2.31 -8.45 -13.03
CA PRO A 33 -1.15 -9.31 -12.77
C PRO A 33 -0.35 -8.87 -11.53
N ALA A 34 -0.27 -7.57 -11.24
CA ALA A 34 0.39 -7.06 -10.04
C ALA A 34 -0.41 -7.37 -8.77
N ILE A 35 -1.74 -7.21 -8.82
CA ILE A 35 -2.65 -7.61 -7.73
C ILE A 35 -2.55 -9.11 -7.49
N GLY A 36 -2.55 -9.92 -8.55
CA GLY A 36 -2.38 -11.36 -8.48
C GLY A 36 -1.03 -11.75 -7.84
N ALA A 37 0.06 -11.09 -8.22
CA ALA A 37 1.38 -11.32 -7.61
C ALA A 37 1.41 -10.93 -6.12
N ILE A 38 0.81 -9.81 -5.74
CA ILE A 38 0.71 -9.37 -4.33
C ILE A 38 -0.16 -10.33 -3.52
N LEU A 39 -1.28 -10.79 -4.07
CA LEU A 39 -2.15 -11.78 -3.42
C LEU A 39 -1.47 -13.13 -3.30
N ALA A 40 -0.75 -13.58 -4.34
CA ALA A 40 0.01 -14.82 -4.29
C ALA A 40 1.14 -14.75 -3.26
N TYR A 41 1.90 -13.65 -3.24
CA TYR A 41 2.89 -13.39 -2.19
C TYR A 41 2.26 -13.38 -0.79
N GLY A 42 1.12 -12.68 -0.66
CA GLY A 42 0.35 -12.61 0.57
C GLY A 42 -0.14 -13.96 1.06
N LEU A 43 -0.65 -14.79 0.15
CA LEU A 43 -1.11 -16.14 0.46
C LEU A 43 0.05 -17.05 0.86
N VAL A 44 1.16 -17.00 0.13
CA VAL A 44 2.37 -17.79 0.44
C VAL A 44 2.94 -17.38 1.80
N THR A 45 3.06 -16.08 2.06
CA THR A 45 3.56 -15.58 3.35
C THR A 45 2.60 -15.85 4.51
N HIS A 46 1.29 -15.77 4.28
CA HIS A 46 0.28 -16.16 5.27
C HIS A 46 0.31 -17.68 5.54
N LEU A 47 0.49 -18.52 4.52
CA LEU A 47 0.56 -19.97 4.69
C LEU A 47 1.85 -20.43 5.39
N ILE A 48 2.96 -19.73 5.18
CA ILE A 48 4.27 -20.12 5.71
C ILE A 48 4.54 -19.47 7.09
N PHE A 49 4.21 -18.20 7.25
CA PHE A 49 4.59 -17.39 8.42
C PHE A 49 3.41 -16.84 9.22
N ASP A 50 2.16 -17.06 8.77
CA ASP A 50 0.93 -16.49 9.36
C ASP A 50 0.95 -14.95 9.46
N ARG A 51 1.79 -14.32 8.61
CA ARG A 51 2.11 -12.88 8.63
C ARG A 51 2.49 -12.38 7.24
N PHE A 52 2.09 -11.15 6.92
CA PHE A 52 2.34 -10.48 5.63
C PHE A 52 3.62 -9.60 5.60
N CYS A 53 4.39 -9.53 6.69
CA CYS A 53 5.45 -8.52 6.88
C CYS A 53 6.86 -9.14 6.82
N PRO A 54 7.62 -9.02 5.70
CA PRO A 54 8.96 -9.62 5.58
C PRO A 54 9.98 -8.98 6.52
N MET A 55 9.86 -7.67 6.80
CA MET A 55 10.72 -7.00 7.78
C MET A 55 10.53 -7.57 9.19
N LEU A 56 9.29 -7.82 9.63
CA LEU A 56 9.07 -8.42 10.95
C LEU A 56 9.64 -9.85 11.02
N ILE A 57 9.55 -10.62 9.93
CA ILE A 57 10.09 -11.99 9.83
C ILE A 57 11.63 -12.00 9.87
N LEU A 58 12.28 -10.99 9.30
CA LEU A 58 13.74 -10.88 9.20
C LEU A 58 14.39 -10.17 10.40
N THR A 59 13.82 -9.06 10.88
CA THR A 59 14.41 -8.19 11.91
C THR A 59 13.67 -8.21 13.25
N GLY A 60 12.50 -8.83 13.36
CA GLY A 60 11.73 -8.87 14.61
C GLY A 60 11.15 -7.52 15.05
N CYS A 61 11.37 -6.44 14.29
CA CYS A 61 10.87 -5.11 14.59
C CYS A 61 9.68 -4.76 13.68
N PRO A 62 8.50 -4.43 14.23
CA PRO A 62 7.34 -4.08 13.42
C PRO A 62 7.56 -2.74 12.73
N CYS A 63 7.41 -2.66 11.41
CA CYS A 63 7.53 -1.38 10.70
C CYS A 63 6.20 -0.58 10.75
N PRO A 64 6.23 0.76 10.56
CA PRO A 64 5.01 1.59 10.59
C PRO A 64 3.96 1.14 9.57
N GLY A 65 4.39 0.52 8.47
CA GLY A 65 3.53 -0.05 7.43
C GLY A 65 2.75 -1.29 7.86
N CYS A 66 3.35 -2.19 8.64
CA CYS A 66 2.71 -3.47 9.00
C CYS A 66 1.52 -3.27 9.95
N GLY A 67 1.58 -2.26 10.82
CA GLY A 67 0.44 -1.82 11.63
C GLY A 67 -0.69 -1.20 10.78
N MET A 68 -0.34 -0.42 9.74
CA MET A 68 -1.32 0.19 8.83
C MET A 68 -2.07 -0.85 8.00
N THR A 69 -1.36 -1.83 7.41
CA THR A 69 -1.99 -2.89 6.61
C THR A 69 -2.96 -3.72 7.46
N ARG A 70 -2.59 -4.05 8.69
CA ARG A 70 -3.45 -4.82 9.60
C ARG A 70 -4.65 -4.02 10.10
N ALA A 71 -4.46 -2.74 10.44
CA ALA A 71 -5.55 -1.84 10.77
C ALA A 71 -6.51 -1.68 9.58
N LEU A 72 -5.99 -1.64 8.35
CA LEU A 72 -6.77 -1.56 7.13
C LEU A 72 -7.62 -2.82 6.94
N PHE A 73 -7.04 -4.01 7.08
CA PHE A 73 -7.79 -5.27 7.02
C PHE A 73 -8.89 -5.32 8.08
N LEU A 74 -8.62 -4.90 9.32
CA LEU A 74 -9.63 -4.83 10.38
C LEU A 74 -10.75 -3.83 10.07
N ALA A 75 -10.41 -2.67 9.51
CA ALA A 75 -11.41 -1.70 9.06
C ALA A 75 -12.26 -2.26 7.91
N LEU A 76 -11.65 -3.01 6.98
CA LEU A 76 -12.35 -3.66 5.86
C LEU A 76 -13.22 -4.84 6.31
N THR A 77 -12.84 -5.56 7.37
CA THR A 77 -13.68 -6.62 7.98
C THR A 77 -14.76 -6.07 8.92
N GLY A 78 -14.87 -4.74 9.06
CA GLY A 78 -15.88 -4.06 9.87
C GLY A 78 -15.55 -3.97 11.36
N GLN A 79 -14.33 -4.35 11.78
CA GLN A 79 -13.87 -4.28 13.16
C GLN A 79 -13.24 -2.90 13.47
N PHE A 80 -14.05 -1.85 13.42
CA PHE A 80 -13.59 -0.46 13.56
C PHE A 80 -12.96 -0.14 14.92
N SER A 81 -13.49 -0.70 16.01
CA SER A 81 -12.93 -0.49 17.37
C SER A 81 -11.50 -1.01 17.46
N ARG A 82 -11.25 -2.24 16.98
CA ARG A 82 -9.90 -2.81 16.92
C ARG A 82 -9.00 -2.02 15.98
N ALA A 83 -9.48 -1.65 14.79
CA ALA A 83 -8.68 -0.86 13.85
C ALA A 83 -8.21 0.49 14.44
N TRP A 84 -9.02 1.12 15.31
CA TRP A 84 -8.67 2.33 16.04
C TRP A 84 -7.54 2.09 17.06
N GLU A 85 -7.62 1.01 17.83
CA GLU A 85 -6.57 0.62 18.76
C GLU A 85 -5.24 0.34 18.04
N PHE A 86 -5.30 -0.24 16.84
CA PHE A 86 -4.10 -0.51 16.04
C PHE A 86 -3.48 0.76 15.45
N GLN A 87 -4.18 1.57 14.67
CA GLN A 87 -3.56 2.74 14.04
C GLN A 87 -4.64 3.75 13.59
N PRO A 88 -4.97 4.77 14.41
CA PRO A 88 -5.99 5.77 14.05
C PRO A 88 -5.78 6.47 12.69
N PRO A 89 -4.52 6.76 12.25
CA PRO A 89 -4.28 7.32 10.92
C PRO A 89 -4.80 6.47 9.74
N VAL A 90 -5.12 5.20 9.94
CA VAL A 90 -5.60 4.30 8.88
C VAL A 90 -6.85 4.84 8.20
N TYR A 91 -7.76 5.47 8.95
CA TYR A 91 -8.97 6.06 8.40
C TYR A 91 -8.67 7.23 7.47
N GLY A 92 -7.68 8.05 7.84
CA GLY A 92 -7.19 9.13 6.99
C GLY A 92 -6.60 8.60 5.69
N TRP A 93 -5.82 7.52 5.75
CA TRP A 93 -5.28 6.86 4.56
C TRP A 93 -6.35 6.25 3.65
N ILE A 94 -7.37 5.61 4.22
CA ILE A 94 -8.52 5.06 3.47
C ILE A 94 -9.26 6.19 2.75
N LEU A 95 -9.62 7.26 3.47
CA LEU A 95 -10.32 8.40 2.92
C LEU A 95 -9.49 9.12 1.86
N PHE A 96 -8.19 9.27 2.08
CA PHE A 96 -7.26 9.85 1.11
C PHE A 96 -7.21 9.02 -0.17
N GLY A 97 -7.04 7.71 -0.06
CA GLY A 97 -7.03 6.79 -1.20
C GLY A 97 -8.35 6.82 -1.99
N LEU A 98 -9.48 6.82 -1.28
CA LEU A 98 -10.81 6.88 -1.89
C LEU A 98 -11.04 8.22 -2.59
N ALA A 99 -10.75 9.34 -1.93
CA ALA A 99 -10.93 10.67 -2.50
C ALA A 99 -9.98 10.90 -3.69
N PHE A 100 -8.75 10.38 -3.62
CA PHE A 100 -7.80 10.39 -4.74
C PHE A 100 -8.34 9.56 -5.91
N GLY A 101 -8.84 8.35 -5.66
CA GLY A 101 -9.46 7.49 -6.67
C GLY A 101 -10.67 8.15 -7.34
N ILE A 102 -11.65 8.62 -6.55
CA ILE A 102 -12.83 9.32 -7.07
C ILE A 102 -12.41 10.50 -7.94
N ARG A 103 -11.48 11.33 -7.45
CA ARG A 103 -10.98 12.48 -8.22
C ARG A 103 -10.28 12.06 -9.51
N ARG A 104 -9.41 11.04 -9.45
CA ARG A 104 -8.64 10.52 -10.58
C ARG A 104 -9.53 9.99 -11.71
N TYR A 105 -10.66 9.38 -11.38
CA TYR A 105 -11.56 8.74 -12.35
C TYR A 105 -12.77 9.60 -12.75
N PHE A 106 -13.29 10.45 -11.85
CA PHE A 106 -14.49 11.26 -12.08
C PHE A 106 -14.20 12.74 -12.39
N ILE A 107 -13.10 13.33 -11.91
CA ILE A 107 -12.83 14.77 -12.06
C ILE A 107 -11.85 15.02 -13.22
N ARG A 108 -12.34 15.68 -14.28
CA ARG A 108 -11.55 16.03 -15.47
C ARG A 108 -10.74 17.33 -15.37
N LYS A 109 -10.69 17.97 -14.19
CA LYS A 109 -9.96 19.22 -14.01
C LYS A 109 -8.46 18.96 -13.81
N PRO A 110 -7.57 19.69 -14.52
CA PRO A 110 -6.14 19.65 -14.20
C PRO A 110 -5.97 20.10 -12.75
N PHE A 111 -5.08 19.42 -12.03
CA PHE A 111 -4.77 19.78 -10.65
C PHE A 111 -4.30 21.25 -10.58
N SER A 112 -5.08 22.09 -9.90
CA SER A 112 -4.63 23.45 -9.54
C SER A 112 -3.38 23.35 -8.67
N PRO A 113 -2.39 24.25 -8.81
CA PRO A 113 -1.20 24.29 -7.94
C PRO A 113 -1.56 24.31 -6.44
N ARG A 114 -2.64 25.02 -6.08
CA ARG A 114 -3.15 25.07 -4.69
C ARG A 114 -3.71 23.74 -4.22
N GLU A 115 -4.41 23.02 -5.10
CA GLU A 115 -4.94 21.70 -4.78
C GLU A 115 -3.81 20.67 -4.66
N LYS A 116 -2.83 20.66 -5.56
CA LYS A 116 -1.64 19.79 -5.42
C LYS A 116 -0.97 19.99 -4.08
N SER A 117 -0.78 21.25 -3.68
CA SER A 117 -0.19 21.60 -2.38
C SER A 117 -1.05 21.08 -1.23
N GLY A 118 -2.38 21.23 -1.29
CA GLY A 118 -3.28 20.67 -0.27
C GLY A 118 -3.22 19.14 -0.16
N TRP A 119 -3.21 18.43 -1.29
CA TRP A 119 -3.05 16.97 -1.33
C TRP A 119 -1.69 16.51 -0.80
N LEU A 120 -0.62 17.23 -1.14
CA LEU A 120 0.73 16.99 -0.64
C LEU A 120 0.85 17.25 0.85
N LEU A 121 0.27 18.35 1.34
CA LEU A 121 0.24 18.67 2.77
C LEU A 121 -0.52 17.61 3.56
N LEU A 122 -1.67 17.16 3.06
CA LEU A 122 -2.46 16.11 3.71
C LEU A 122 -1.72 14.77 3.71
N LEU A 123 -1.07 14.40 2.60
CA LEU A 123 -0.22 13.22 2.52
C LEU A 123 0.95 13.30 3.52
N SER A 124 1.65 14.43 3.56
CA SER A 124 2.74 14.69 4.50
C SER A 124 2.26 14.62 5.95
N LEU A 125 1.09 15.17 6.26
CA LEU A 125 0.51 15.13 7.60
C LEU A 125 0.18 13.69 8.03
N LEU A 126 -0.38 12.87 7.14
CA LEU A 126 -0.67 11.46 7.40
C LEU A 126 0.61 10.64 7.60
N LEU A 127 1.63 10.88 6.78
CA LEU A 127 2.95 10.26 6.91
C LEU A 127 3.60 10.63 8.25
N ILE A 128 3.68 11.93 8.56
CA ILE A 128 4.25 12.42 9.82
C ILE A 128 3.48 11.85 11.01
N SER A 129 2.14 11.91 10.99
CA SER A 129 1.30 11.35 12.05
C SER A 129 1.57 9.86 12.28
N SER A 130 1.68 9.07 11.20
CA SER A 130 2.00 7.64 11.30
C SER A 130 3.41 7.39 11.87
N LEU A 131 4.38 8.23 11.52
CA LEU A 131 5.76 8.11 11.96
C LEU A 131 5.95 8.55 13.41
N VAL A 132 5.24 9.60 13.84
CA VAL A 132 5.22 10.08 15.22
C VAL A 132 4.58 9.05 16.15
N LEU A 133 3.45 8.46 15.77
CA LEU A 133 2.82 7.39 16.55
C LEU A 133 3.69 6.14 16.61
N TYR A 134 4.39 5.82 15.52
CA TYR A 134 5.37 4.73 15.51
C TYR A 134 6.55 5.02 16.45
N GLY A 135 7.12 6.22 16.39
CA GLY A 135 8.18 6.67 17.29
C GLY A 135 7.74 6.62 18.76
N TYR A 136 6.55 7.14 19.08
CA TYR A 136 5.99 7.06 20.43
C TYR A 136 5.88 5.61 20.93
N ARG A 137 5.41 4.70 20.07
CA ARG A 137 5.28 3.26 20.40
C ARG A 137 6.62 2.54 20.55
N ILE A 138 7.67 2.99 19.88
CA ILE A 138 9.00 2.42 20.07
C ILE A 138 9.51 2.66 21.50
N PHE A 139 9.13 3.78 22.12
CA PHE A 139 9.55 4.14 23.47
C PHE A 139 8.59 3.64 24.55
N HIS A 140 7.28 3.54 24.27
CA HIS A 140 6.26 3.11 25.24
C HIS A 140 5.84 1.64 25.13
N GLY A 141 6.35 0.90 24.14
CA GLY A 141 5.97 -0.48 23.88
C GLY A 141 4.85 -0.61 22.84
N PHE A 142 4.82 -1.76 22.17
CA PHE A 142 3.82 -2.10 21.17
C PHE A 142 2.64 -2.84 21.81
N PRO A 143 1.39 -2.61 21.37
CA PRO A 143 0.24 -3.38 21.86
C PRO A 143 0.38 -4.87 21.48
N GLU A 144 -0.13 -5.76 22.34
CA GLU A 144 -0.01 -7.25 22.30
C GLU A 144 -0.60 -7.93 21.05
N GLY A 145 -1.02 -7.17 20.03
CA GLY A 145 -1.32 -7.71 18.71
C GLY A 145 -0.18 -7.55 17.72
N ILE A 146 0.61 -6.47 17.80
CA ILE A 146 1.56 -6.05 16.76
C ILE A 146 2.91 -6.75 16.93
N ALA A 147 3.33 -6.97 18.18
CA ALA A 147 4.64 -7.51 18.51
C ALA A 147 4.68 -9.05 18.54
N GLU A 148 3.54 -9.73 18.54
CA GLU A 148 3.44 -11.20 18.51
C GLU A 148 4.22 -11.77 17.31
N PRO A 149 5.43 -12.30 17.53
CA PRO A 149 6.19 -12.92 16.47
C PRO A 149 5.42 -14.17 16.06
N GLY A 150 4.96 -14.23 14.81
CA GLY A 150 4.53 -15.50 14.22
C GLY A 150 5.74 -16.42 14.08
N ARG A 151 5.59 -17.55 13.38
CA ARG A 151 6.78 -18.39 13.10
C ARG A 151 7.83 -17.57 12.38
N THR A 152 9.00 -17.48 12.97
CA THR A 152 10.12 -16.76 12.37
C THR A 152 10.73 -17.60 11.25
N LEU A 153 11.45 -16.96 10.33
CA LEU A 153 12.20 -17.67 9.28
C LEU A 153 13.11 -18.78 9.85
N PRO A 154 13.92 -18.53 10.90
CA PRO A 154 14.74 -19.58 11.50
C PRO A 154 13.93 -20.75 12.07
N GLU A 155 12.79 -20.51 12.71
CA GLU A 155 11.92 -21.59 13.21
C GLU A 155 11.27 -22.39 12.07
N THR A 156 10.88 -21.72 10.99
CA THR A 156 10.27 -22.36 9.82
C THR A 156 11.30 -23.21 9.06
N VAL A 157 12.52 -22.69 8.89
CA VAL A 157 13.64 -23.42 8.29
C VAL A 157 14.02 -24.62 9.15
N LYS A 158 14.10 -24.45 10.49
CA LYS A 158 14.35 -25.56 11.40
C LYS A 158 13.27 -26.64 11.31
N ALA A 159 11.99 -26.26 11.32
CA ALA A 159 10.88 -27.20 11.20
C ALA A 159 10.83 -27.92 9.84
N LEU A 160 11.27 -27.25 8.75
CA LEU A 160 11.43 -27.87 7.44
C LEU A 160 12.62 -28.84 7.43
N CYS A 161 13.77 -28.45 7.97
CA CYS A 161 14.93 -29.32 8.09
C CYS A 161 14.62 -30.57 8.94
N ASP A 162 13.97 -30.41 10.10
CA ASP A 162 13.56 -31.51 10.99
C ASP A 162 12.52 -32.46 10.35
N LYS A 163 11.83 -32.02 9.28
CA LYS A 163 10.85 -32.83 8.56
C LYS A 163 11.42 -33.56 7.33
N PHE A 164 12.57 -33.10 6.82
CA PHE A 164 13.21 -33.62 5.62
C PHE A 164 14.55 -34.36 5.88
N MET A 165 15.15 -34.20 7.06
CA MET A 165 16.18 -35.10 7.61
C MET A 165 15.53 -36.21 8.44
#